data_AF-A0A1H0KVB1-F1
#
_entry.id   AF-A0A1H0KVB1-F1
#
_cell.length_a   1.000
_cell.length_b   1.000
_cell.length_c   1.000
_cell.angle_alpha   90.00
_cell.angle_beta   90.00
_cell.angle_gamma   90.00
#
_symmetry.space_group_name_H-M   'P 1'
#
loop_
_entity.id
_entity.type
_entity.pdbx_description
1 polymer ?
#
loop_
_entity_poly.entity_id
_entity_poly.type
_entity_poly.pdbx_seq_one_letter_code
_entity_poly.pdbx_strand_id
1 'polypeptide(L)'
;MTTTLDSAIVAEMQQSNPDLFAQVDALRAAGKPIAHAVLDEDTGEVFVSEGPGRPYVKAHAAISAMVTGARYSDPSALDPLASWEARRDPILKFHHEAAVRSMLGELVDYYAPALARQPLASQTLDDVVANIEGNRSFLAAQPTICDRWDRIVKCTIALLEKP
;
A
#
# COMPACT_ATOMS: atom_id res chain seq x y z
N MET A 1 2.04 -5.74 -9.18
CA MET A 1 1.62 -7.16 -9.12
C MET A 1 0.49 -7.25 -8.12
N THR A 2 -0.60 -7.94 -8.43
CA THR A 2 -1.73 -8.14 -7.49
C THR A 2 -1.52 -9.48 -6.80
N THR A 3 -1.05 -9.47 -5.56
CA THR A 3 -0.91 -10.70 -4.76
C THR A 3 -2.30 -11.21 -4.39
N THR A 4 -2.58 -12.47 -4.72
CA THR A 4 -3.86 -13.11 -4.47
C THR A 4 -3.66 -14.15 -3.37
N LEU A 5 -4.61 -14.26 -2.43
CA LEU A 5 -4.55 -15.28 -1.39
C LEU A 5 -4.64 -16.68 -2.03
N ASP A 6 -3.85 -17.63 -1.53
CA ASP A 6 -3.90 -19.01 -2.01
C ASP A 6 -5.32 -19.59 -1.81
N SER A 7 -5.86 -20.17 -2.87
CA SER A 7 -7.13 -20.89 -2.85
C SER A 7 -7.21 -21.99 -1.78
N ALA A 8 -6.09 -22.61 -1.41
CA ALA A 8 -6.04 -23.59 -0.34
C ALA A 8 -6.30 -22.95 1.04
N ILE A 9 -5.68 -21.80 1.30
CA ILE A 9 -5.89 -21.02 2.53
C ILE A 9 -7.34 -20.52 2.59
N VAL A 10 -7.89 -20.03 1.48
CA VAL A 10 -9.30 -19.62 1.41
C VAL A 10 -10.25 -20.78 1.74
N ALA A 11 -9.98 -21.97 1.19
CA ALA A 11 -10.79 -23.16 1.45
C ALA A 11 -10.69 -23.61 2.92
N GLU A 12 -9.50 -23.55 3.51
CA GLU A 12 -9.30 -23.83 4.94
C GLU A 12 -10.00 -22.82 5.84
N MET A 13 -9.94 -21.53 5.52
CA MET A 13 -10.65 -20.48 6.26
C MET A 13 -12.17 -20.67 6.21
N GLN A 14 -12.70 -21.08 5.06
CA GLN A 14 -14.12 -21.41 4.88
C GLN A 14 -14.54 -22.62 5.72
N GLN A 15 -13.69 -23.64 5.79
CA GLN A 15 -13.94 -24.82 6.62
C GLN A 15 -13.85 -24.52 8.12
N SER A 16 -12.92 -23.65 8.52
CA SER A 16 -12.70 -23.27 9.92
C SER A 16 -13.73 -22.27 10.45
N ASN A 17 -14.36 -21.47 9.58
CA ASN A 17 -15.34 -20.45 9.95
C ASN A 17 -16.67 -20.58 9.17
N PRO A 18 -17.31 -21.76 9.16
CA PRO A 18 -18.44 -22.04 8.26
C PRO A 18 -19.64 -21.12 8.51
N ASP A 19 -19.88 -20.74 9.78
CA ASP A 19 -20.99 -19.85 10.15
C ASP A 19 -20.79 -18.41 9.66
N LEU A 20 -19.55 -17.90 9.68
CA LEU A 20 -19.22 -16.58 9.17
C LEU A 20 -19.49 -16.52 7.66
N PHE A 21 -19.00 -17.52 6.93
CA PHE A 21 -19.20 -17.60 5.49
C PHE A 21 -20.67 -17.81 5.11
N ALA A 22 -21.41 -18.63 5.87
CA ALA A 22 -22.84 -18.78 5.69
C ALA A 22 -23.61 -17.45 5.91
N GLN A 23 -23.21 -16.64 6.89
CA GLN A 23 -23.82 -15.32 7.11
C GLN A 23 -23.48 -14.34 5.98
N VAL A 24 -22.22 -14.31 5.53
CA VAL A 24 -21.79 -13.49 4.40
C VAL A 24 -22.56 -13.87 3.13
N ASP A 25 -22.71 -15.18 2.87
CA ASP A 25 -23.45 -15.69 1.71
C ASP A 25 -24.95 -15.41 1.82
N ALA A 26 -25.54 -15.52 3.02
CA ALA A 26 -26.94 -15.15 3.24
C ALA A 26 -27.19 -13.65 2.98
N LEU A 27 -26.29 -12.78 3.43
CA LEU A 27 -26.39 -11.34 3.19
C LEU A 27 -26.20 -11.01 1.69
N ARG A 28 -25.29 -11.71 1.01
CA ARG A 28 -25.12 -11.61 -0.45
C ARG A 28 -26.34 -12.10 -1.22
N ALA A 29 -26.93 -13.23 -0.81
CA ALA A 29 -28.17 -13.75 -1.39
C ALA A 29 -29.34 -12.77 -1.21
N ALA A 30 -29.33 -11.97 -0.14
CA ALA A 30 -30.25 -10.85 0.09
C ALA A 30 -29.89 -9.57 -0.71
N GLY A 31 -28.94 -9.64 -1.65
CA GLY A 31 -28.52 -8.53 -2.50
C GLY A 31 -27.71 -7.45 -1.78
N LYS A 32 -27.14 -7.73 -0.60
CA LYS A 32 -26.34 -6.76 0.13
C LYS A 32 -24.90 -6.72 -0.42
N PRO A 33 -24.35 -5.53 -0.71
CA PRO A 33 -22.98 -5.38 -1.19
C PRO A 33 -21.99 -5.48 -0.02
N ILE A 34 -21.75 -6.70 0.45
CA ILE A 34 -20.83 -6.94 1.56
C ILE A 34 -19.45 -7.30 1.01
N ALA A 35 -18.49 -6.44 1.31
CA ALA A 35 -17.07 -6.75 1.29
C ALA A 35 -16.65 -7.15 2.70
N HIS A 36 -15.71 -8.09 2.80
CA HIS A 36 -15.13 -8.49 4.08
C HIS A 36 -13.63 -8.68 3.94
N ALA A 37 -12.93 -8.45 5.05
CA ALA A 37 -11.50 -8.62 5.16
C ALA A 37 -11.19 -9.83 6.05
N VAL A 38 -10.10 -10.53 5.74
CA VAL A 38 -9.59 -11.64 6.53
C VAL A 38 -8.12 -11.41 6.84
N LEU A 39 -7.70 -11.76 8.05
CA LEU A 39 -6.30 -11.75 8.49
C LEU A 39 -5.78 -13.19 8.42
N ASP A 40 -4.66 -13.37 7.74
CA ASP A 40 -3.82 -14.54 7.89
C ASP A 40 -2.90 -14.31 9.11
N GLU A 41 -3.12 -15.05 10.20
CA GLU A 41 -2.38 -14.87 11.45
C GLU A 41 -0.92 -15.35 11.35
N ASP A 42 -0.61 -16.27 10.43
CA ASP A 42 0.74 -16.80 10.27
C ASP A 42 1.65 -15.79 9.56
N THR A 43 1.10 -15.10 8.56
CA THR A 43 1.85 -14.11 7.77
C THR A 43 1.62 -12.67 8.20
N GLY A 44 0.55 -12.40 8.95
CA GLY A 44 0.07 -11.07 9.29
C GLY A 44 -0.54 -10.31 8.11
N GLU A 45 -0.73 -10.95 6.95
CA GLU A 45 -1.29 -10.33 5.76
C GLU A 45 -2.81 -10.26 5.83
N VAL A 46 -3.37 -9.14 5.38
CA VAL A 46 -4.82 -8.93 5.31
C VAL A 46 -5.27 -8.98 3.86
N PHE A 47 -6.38 -9.66 3.60
CA PHE A 47 -6.96 -9.82 2.28
C PHE A 47 -8.42 -9.40 2.25
N VAL A 48 -8.88 -8.84 1.14
CA VAL A 48 -10.26 -8.37 0.96
C VAL A 48 -10.91 -9.10 -0.21
N SER A 49 -12.18 -9.47 -0.04
CA SER A 49 -13.05 -9.92 -1.13
C SER A 49 -14.19 -8.93 -1.31
N GLU A 50 -14.29 -8.34 -2.51
CA GLU A 50 -15.29 -7.31 -2.85
C GLU A 50 -16.63 -7.88 -3.35
N GLY A 51 -16.83 -9.20 -3.31
CA GLY A 51 -18.12 -9.77 -3.70
C GLY A 51 -18.10 -11.26 -4.05
N PRO A 52 -19.26 -11.81 -4.46
CA PRO A 52 -19.41 -13.23 -4.77
C PRO A 52 -18.47 -13.66 -5.89
N GLY A 53 -17.68 -14.71 -5.66
CA GLY A 53 -16.73 -15.26 -6.64
C GLY A 53 -15.54 -14.35 -6.96
N ARG A 54 -15.38 -13.20 -6.28
CA ARG A 54 -14.21 -12.34 -6.42
C ARG A 54 -13.05 -12.95 -5.63
N PRO A 55 -11.84 -13.00 -6.20
CA PRO A 55 -10.67 -13.49 -5.49
C PRO A 55 -10.36 -12.60 -4.28
N TYR A 56 -9.75 -13.19 -3.27
CA TYR A 56 -9.14 -12.44 -2.18
C TYR A 56 -7.86 -11.81 -2.68
N VAL A 57 -7.82 -10.48 -2.67
CA VAL A 57 -6.62 -9.71 -3.03
C VAL A 57 -6.03 -9.10 -1.78
N LYS A 58 -4.70 -8.93 -1.77
CA LYS A 58 -4.03 -8.24 -0.66
C LYS A 58 -4.68 -6.88 -0.43
N ALA A 59 -5.02 -6.62 0.82
CA ALA A 59 -5.75 -5.44 1.23
C ALA A 59 -4.91 -4.17 1.00
N HIS A 60 -5.58 -3.04 0.84
CA HIS A 60 -4.92 -1.75 0.92
C HIS A 60 -4.39 -1.50 2.36
N ALA A 61 -3.28 -0.79 2.51
CA ALA A 61 -2.61 -0.56 3.80
C ALA A 61 -3.55 0.01 4.87
N ALA A 62 -4.48 0.89 4.48
CA ALA A 62 -5.48 1.43 5.41
C ALA A 62 -6.38 0.34 6.01
N ILE A 63 -6.85 -0.60 5.19
CA ILE A 63 -7.70 -1.71 5.65
C ILE A 63 -6.87 -2.65 6.54
N SER A 64 -5.64 -2.97 6.13
CA SER A 64 -4.72 -3.79 6.94
C SER A 64 -4.46 -3.19 8.31
N ALA A 65 -4.26 -1.88 8.40
CA ALA A 65 -4.08 -1.17 9.65
C ALA A 65 -5.33 -1.17 10.54
N MET A 66 -6.52 -1.04 9.95
CA MET A 66 -7.79 -1.16 10.70
C MET A 66 -7.97 -2.56 11.31
N VAL A 67 -7.56 -3.60 10.59
CA VAL A 67 -7.70 -5.00 11.04
C VAL A 67 -6.63 -5.36 12.07
N THR A 68 -5.38 -4.94 11.86
CA THR A 68 -4.23 -5.32 12.72
C THR A 68 -3.94 -4.34 13.85
N GLY A 69 -4.52 -3.13 13.81
CA GLY A 69 -4.17 -2.04 14.70
C GLY A 69 -2.80 -1.41 14.41
N ALA A 70 -2.14 -1.80 13.32
CA ALA A 70 -0.87 -1.22 12.91
C ALA A 70 -1.00 0.27 12.59
N ARG A 71 0.10 1.02 12.75
CA ARG A 71 0.13 2.42 12.35
C ARG A 71 0.00 2.53 10.83
N TYR A 72 -0.87 3.44 10.38
CA TYR A 72 -1.03 3.80 8.97
C TYR A 72 -0.63 5.26 8.75
N SER A 73 0.19 5.48 7.74
CA SER A 73 0.47 6.81 7.22
C SER A 73 -0.33 7.01 5.94
N ASP A 74 -1.24 7.99 5.98
CA ASP A 74 -2.13 8.31 4.86
C ASP A 74 -1.36 9.01 3.73
N PRO A 75 -1.21 8.40 2.54
CA PRO A 75 -0.52 9.01 1.41
C PRO A 75 -1.19 10.30 0.93
N SER A 76 -2.49 10.47 1.15
CA SER A 76 -3.21 11.69 0.76
C SER A 76 -2.84 12.91 1.61
N ALA A 77 -2.30 12.68 2.81
CA ALA A 77 -1.93 13.74 3.76
C ALA A 77 -0.56 14.40 3.47
N LEU A 78 0.25 13.82 2.59
CA LEU A 78 1.56 14.33 2.22
C LEU A 78 1.72 14.31 0.70
N ASP A 79 1.69 15.48 0.06
CA ASP A 79 2.04 15.57 -1.37
C ASP A 79 3.54 15.29 -1.54
N PRO A 80 3.98 14.32 -2.37
CA PRO A 80 5.40 14.11 -2.61
C PRO A 80 6.06 15.33 -3.26
N LEU A 81 5.30 16.17 -3.97
CA LEU A 81 5.80 17.41 -4.56
C LEU A 81 5.83 18.54 -3.53
N ALA A 82 7.02 19.08 -3.27
CA ALA A 82 7.18 20.23 -2.39
C ALA A 82 6.37 21.45 -2.88
N SER A 83 5.79 22.18 -1.92
CA SER A 83 5.11 23.46 -2.17
C SER A 83 6.08 24.52 -2.71
N TRP A 84 5.56 25.67 -3.14
CA TRP A 84 6.43 26.74 -3.61
C TRP A 84 7.32 27.29 -2.49
N GLU A 85 6.78 27.42 -1.29
CA GLU A 85 7.49 27.88 -0.08
C GLU A 85 8.58 26.88 0.31
N ALA A 86 8.23 25.59 0.42
CA ALA A 86 9.17 24.54 0.79
C ALA A 86 10.34 24.43 -0.20
N ARG A 87 10.14 24.73 -1.49
CA ARG A 87 11.23 24.72 -2.48
C ARG A 87 12.24 25.85 -2.32
N ARG A 88 11.84 26.97 -1.73
CA ARG A 88 12.67 28.19 -1.63
C ARG A 88 13.36 28.34 -0.29
N ASP A 89 12.88 27.62 0.71
CA ASP A 89 13.48 27.56 2.04
C ASP A 89 14.22 26.21 2.22
N PRO A 90 15.55 26.22 2.36
CA PRO A 90 16.33 24.99 2.53
C PRO A 90 15.92 24.14 3.74
N ILE A 91 15.48 24.76 4.83
CA ILE A 91 15.08 24.06 6.05
C ILE A 91 13.73 23.38 5.82
N LEU A 92 12.77 24.10 5.24
CA LEU A 92 11.46 23.50 4.89
C LEU A 92 11.61 22.40 3.84
N LYS A 93 12.49 22.59 2.85
CA LYS A 93 12.81 21.56 1.85
C LYS A 93 13.32 20.29 2.52
N PHE A 94 14.30 20.42 3.42
CA PHE A 94 14.89 19.29 4.12
C PHE A 94 13.84 18.52 4.93
N HIS A 95 12.96 19.22 5.67
CA HIS A 95 11.89 18.57 6.42
C HIS A 95 10.87 17.88 5.52
N HIS A 96 10.51 18.48 4.40
CA HIS A 96 9.62 17.89 3.40
C HIS A 96 10.21 16.60 2.81
N GLU A 97 11.47 16.65 2.36
CA GLU A 97 12.17 15.50 1.80
C GLU A 97 12.31 14.36 2.82
N ALA A 98 12.58 14.68 4.09
CA ALA A 98 12.61 13.68 5.16
C ALA A 98 11.25 13.01 5.38
N ALA A 99 10.15 13.78 5.36
CA ALA A 99 8.80 13.24 5.48
C ALA A 99 8.44 12.34 4.28
N VAL A 100 8.78 12.78 3.06
CA VAL A 100 8.56 12.01 1.82
C VAL A 100 9.37 10.71 1.85
N ARG A 101 10.63 10.74 2.29
CA ARG A 101 11.46 9.55 2.47
C ARG A 101 10.84 8.56 3.45
N SER A 102 10.36 9.06 4.60
CA SER A 102 9.71 8.22 5.62
C SER A 102 8.46 7.54 5.06
N MET A 103 7.57 8.30 4.43
CA MET A 103 6.35 7.77 3.80
C MET A 103 6.69 6.74 2.70
N LEU A 104 7.68 7.03 1.85
CA LEU A 104 8.11 6.10 0.81
C LEU A 104 8.63 4.79 1.40
N GLY A 105 9.44 4.86 2.45
CA GLY A 105 9.94 3.68 3.16
C GLY A 105 8.82 2.81 3.72
N GLU A 106 7.84 3.43 4.40
CA GLU A 106 6.67 2.71 4.94
C GLU A 106 5.84 2.05 3.83
N LEU A 107 5.61 2.75 2.71
CA LEU A 107 4.86 2.19 1.58
C LEU A 107 5.62 1.05 0.89
N VAL A 108 6.94 1.17 0.70
CA VAL A 108 7.75 0.10 0.11
C VAL A 108 7.83 -1.10 1.03
N ASP A 109 7.98 -0.92 2.35
CA ASP A 109 7.93 -2.03 3.31
C ASP A 109 6.57 -2.73 3.31
N TYR A 110 5.48 -1.97 3.20
CA TYR A 110 4.14 -2.54 3.10
C TYR A 110 3.93 -3.37 1.82
N TYR A 111 4.28 -2.81 0.66
CA TYR A 111 3.99 -3.42 -0.64
C TYR A 111 5.03 -4.47 -1.06
N ALA A 112 6.29 -4.34 -0.61
CA ALA A 112 7.39 -5.22 -0.98
C ALA A 112 8.41 -5.38 0.18
N PRO A 113 8.01 -6.00 1.31
CA PRO A 113 8.82 -6.05 2.53
C PRO A 113 10.19 -6.72 2.35
N ALA A 114 10.28 -7.72 1.46
CA ALA A 114 11.54 -8.38 1.15
C ALA A 114 12.54 -7.44 0.46
N LEU A 115 12.06 -6.56 -0.42
CA LEU A 115 12.87 -5.56 -1.11
C LEU A 115 13.27 -4.42 -0.16
N ALA A 116 12.35 -4.00 0.71
CA ALA A 116 12.61 -2.96 1.72
C ALA A 116 13.77 -3.31 2.68
N ARG A 117 14.02 -4.61 2.90
CA ARG A 117 15.07 -5.12 3.79
C ARG A 117 16.42 -5.34 3.10
N GLN A 118 16.52 -5.09 1.79
CA GLN A 118 17.78 -5.25 1.07
C GLN A 118 18.80 -4.17 1.46
N PRO A 119 20.11 -4.46 1.40
CA PRO A 119 21.15 -3.48 1.77
C PRO A 119 21.08 -2.17 0.98
N LEU A 120 20.67 -2.23 -0.30
CA LEU A 120 20.57 -1.06 -1.17
C LEU A 120 19.28 -0.26 -1.00
N ALA A 121 18.29 -0.79 -0.26
CA ALA A 121 16.98 -0.18 -0.15
C ALA A 121 17.04 1.26 0.36
N SER A 122 17.81 1.52 1.41
CA SER A 122 17.96 2.88 1.96
C SER A 122 18.52 3.85 0.92
N GLN A 123 19.54 3.44 0.16
CA GLN A 123 20.16 4.29 -0.84
C GLN A 123 19.21 4.56 -2.01
N THR A 124 18.49 3.54 -2.48
CA THR A 124 17.48 3.70 -3.54
C THR A 124 16.35 4.64 -3.11
N LEU A 125 15.90 4.57 -1.85
CA LEU A 125 14.91 5.51 -1.32
C LEU A 125 15.42 6.95 -1.37
N ASP A 126 16.66 7.18 -0.95
CA ASP A 126 17.30 8.50 -0.98
C ASP A 126 17.43 9.03 -2.42
N ASP A 127 17.87 8.18 -3.35
CA ASP A 127 18.00 8.53 -4.77
C ASP A 127 16.65 8.87 -5.39
N VAL A 128 15.59 8.11 -5.09
CA VAL A 128 14.24 8.39 -5.59
C VAL A 128 13.76 9.74 -5.06
N VAL A 129 13.89 10.01 -3.76
CA VAL A 129 13.47 11.29 -3.15
C VAL A 129 14.20 12.47 -3.80
N ALA A 130 15.51 12.36 -3.99
CA ALA A 130 16.31 13.39 -4.65
C ALA A 130 15.86 13.68 -6.10
N ASN A 131 15.30 12.68 -6.79
CA ASN A 131 14.85 12.78 -8.18
C ASN A 131 13.39 13.22 -8.36
N ILE A 132 12.61 13.38 -7.28
CA ILE A 132 11.19 13.77 -7.38
C ILE A 132 11.02 15.11 -8.11
N GLU A 133 11.81 16.13 -7.75
CA GLU A 133 11.68 17.45 -8.40
C GLU A 133 12.09 17.41 -9.88
N GLY A 134 13.08 16.57 -10.23
CA GLY A 134 13.45 16.34 -11.63
C GLY A 134 12.32 15.72 -12.46
N ASN A 135 11.39 15.01 -11.81
CA ASN A 135 10.22 14.39 -12.42
C ASN A 135 8.91 15.15 -12.14
N ARG A 136 8.99 16.40 -11.64
CA ARG A 136 7.82 17.17 -11.19
C ARG A 136 6.70 17.24 -12.22
N SER A 137 7.01 17.56 -13.47
CA SER A 137 5.98 17.69 -14.53
C SER A 137 5.22 16.38 -14.75
N PHE A 138 5.92 15.25 -14.68
CA PHE A 138 5.33 13.92 -14.85
C PHE A 138 4.44 13.53 -13.66
N LEU A 139 4.89 13.85 -12.44
CA LEU A 139 4.12 13.59 -11.21
C LEU A 139 2.93 14.56 -11.06
N ALA A 140 3.10 15.82 -11.43
CA ALA A 140 2.03 16.82 -11.38
C ALA A 140 0.88 16.49 -12.35
N ALA A 141 1.14 15.73 -13.41
CA ALA A 141 0.13 15.24 -14.34
C ALA A 141 -0.77 14.14 -13.76
N GLN A 142 -0.41 13.54 -12.61
CA GLN A 142 -1.26 12.54 -11.96
C GLN A 142 -2.49 13.21 -11.33
N PRO A 143 -3.69 12.58 -11.40
CA PRO A 143 -4.95 13.20 -10.97
C PRO A 143 -5.01 13.52 -9.47
N THR A 144 -4.45 12.64 -8.63
CA THR A 144 -4.50 12.77 -7.18
C THR A 144 -3.12 12.64 -6.53
N ILE A 145 -3.01 13.05 -5.27
CA ILE A 145 -1.81 12.81 -4.45
C ILE A 145 -1.54 11.31 -4.31
N CYS A 146 -2.59 10.50 -4.12
CA CYS A 146 -2.47 9.05 -4.04
C CYS A 146 -1.90 8.47 -5.34
N ASP A 147 -2.34 8.92 -6.51
CA ASP A 147 -1.82 8.45 -7.80
C ASP A 147 -0.32 8.77 -7.99
N ARG A 148 0.15 9.89 -7.43
CA ARG A 148 1.59 10.23 -7.41
C ARG A 148 2.37 9.24 -6.57
N TRP A 149 1.90 8.96 -5.35
CA TRP A 149 2.52 7.96 -4.48
C TRP A 149 2.53 6.58 -5.12
N ASP A 150 1.41 6.17 -5.69
CA ASP A 150 1.26 4.92 -6.43
C ASP A 150 2.31 4.77 -7.52
N ARG A 151 2.55 5.86 -8.26
CA ARG A 151 3.55 5.88 -9.31
C ARG A 151 4.97 5.82 -8.75
N ILE A 152 5.28 6.59 -7.72
CA ILE A 152 6.60 6.62 -7.07
C ILE A 152 6.91 5.23 -6.50
N VAL A 153 6.00 4.64 -5.72
CA VAL A 153 6.16 3.30 -5.11
C VAL A 153 6.39 2.24 -6.18
N LYS A 154 5.59 2.22 -7.26
CA LYS A 154 5.77 1.28 -8.38
C LYS A 154 7.16 1.43 -9.02
N CYS A 155 7.63 2.66 -9.22
CA CYS A 155 8.96 2.90 -9.76
C CYS A 155 10.08 2.46 -8.80
N THR A 156 9.95 2.76 -7.50
CA THR A 156 10.92 2.36 -6.48
C THR A 156 11.04 0.84 -6.37
N ILE A 157 9.92 0.12 -6.32
CA ILE A 157 9.91 -1.35 -6.32
C ILE A 157 10.61 -1.88 -7.56
N ALA A 158 10.30 -1.35 -8.75
CA ALA A 158 10.94 -1.78 -9.99
C ALA A 158 12.44 -1.45 -10.08
N LEU A 159 12.94 -0.48 -9.31
CA LEU A 159 14.36 -0.21 -9.17
C LEU A 159 15.04 -1.21 -8.24
N LEU A 160 14.39 -1.56 -7.13
CA LEU A 160 14.88 -2.56 -6.16
C LEU A 160 14.86 -4.00 -6.70
N GLU A 161 13.98 -4.28 -7.66
CA GLU A 161 13.95 -5.58 -8.36
C GLU A 161 15.11 -5.74 -9.35
N LYS A 162 15.77 -4.65 -9.76
CA LYS A 162 16.91 -4.72 -10.67
C LYS A 162 18.19 -4.98 -9.87
N PRO A 163 18.93 -6.07 -10.18
CA PRO A 163 20.17 -6.42 -9.49
C PRO A 163 21.31 -5.42 -9.74
#